data_AF-E4KWG3-F1
#
_entry.id   AF-E4KWG3-F1
#
_cell.length_a   1.000
_cell.length_b   1.000
_cell.length_c   1.000
_cell.angle_alpha   90.00
_cell.angle_beta   90.00
_cell.angle_gamma   90.00
#
_symmetry.space_group_name_H-M   'P 1'
#
loop_
_entity.id
_entity.type
_entity.pdbx_description
1 polymer ?
#
loop_
_entity_poly.entity_id
_entity_poly.type
_entity_poly.pdbx_seq_one_letter_code
_entity_poly.pdbx_strand_id
1 'polypeptide(L)'
;MKFLDGSKDSIIDILPTRDKNFLFKYFKKVPNKERQGVKFFVSDMSNTFKSVKNRFFKNSIHIVDRYHFIRQVSWALENVRKKIQKDISSKLIKYFKRSRSLLTKPASKLSSEEAKDVSLMLV
;
A
#
# COMPACT_ATOMS: atom_id res chain seq x y z
N MET A 1 15.86 6.34 7.48
CA MET A 1 15.62 5.10 6.69
C MET A 1 16.78 4.17 6.95
N LYS A 2 16.56 2.91 7.31
CA LYS A 2 17.65 1.97 7.57
C LYS A 2 17.83 1.07 6.34
N PHE A 3 19.06 0.88 5.92
CA PHE A 3 19.45 -0.15 4.96
C PHE A 3 19.99 -1.34 5.72
N LEU A 4 19.54 -2.52 5.34
CA LEU A 4 19.83 -3.77 6.03
C LEU A 4 20.31 -4.80 5.01
N ASP A 5 21.23 -5.65 5.44
CA ASP A 5 21.59 -6.86 4.72
C ASP A 5 20.64 -7.98 5.17
N GLY A 6 19.78 -8.44 4.26
CA GLY A 6 18.81 -9.48 4.57
C GLY A 6 19.40 -10.87 4.81
N SER A 7 20.66 -11.10 4.45
CA SER A 7 21.35 -12.38 4.69
C SER A 7 22.14 -12.38 6.00
N LYS A 8 22.76 -11.25 6.34
CA LYS A 8 23.60 -11.12 7.55
C LYS A 8 22.85 -10.53 8.75
N ASP A 9 21.59 -10.13 8.55
CA ASP A 9 20.76 -9.41 9.52
C ASP A 9 21.50 -8.22 10.15
N SER A 10 22.23 -7.48 9.32
CA SER A 10 23.11 -6.40 9.76
C SER A 10 22.71 -5.06 9.16
N ILE A 11 23.02 -3.99 9.88
CA ILE A 11 22.76 -2.63 9.41
C ILE A 11 23.86 -2.23 8.43
N ILE A 12 23.47 -1.89 7.21
CA ILE A 12 24.37 -1.35 6.18
C ILE A 12 24.56 0.15 6.39
N ASP A 13 23.45 0.88 6.55
CA ASP A 13 23.49 2.33 6.76
C ASP A 13 22.18 2.85 7.37
N ILE A 14 22.23 4.01 8.01
CA ILE A 14 21.08 4.70 8.60
C ILE A 14 21.02 6.13 8.05
N LEU A 15 20.02 6.38 7.21
CA LEU A 15 19.79 7.69 6.62
C LEU A 15 18.95 8.56 7.56
N PRO A 16 19.33 9.83 7.76
CA PRO A 16 18.63 10.76 8.64
C PRO A 16 17.22 11.11 8.13
N THR A 17 17.02 11.11 6.81
CA THR A 17 15.74 11.47 6.19
C THR A 17 15.40 10.60 4.97
N ARG A 18 14.12 10.58 4.62
CA ARG A 18 13.56 9.96 3.40
C ARG A 18 13.27 10.99 2.31
N ASP A 19 13.73 12.23 2.49
CA ASP A 19 13.54 13.28 1.50
C ASP A 19 14.13 12.92 0.14
N LYS A 20 13.45 13.32 -0.94
CA LYS A 20 13.84 13.02 -2.31
C LYS A 20 15.25 13.51 -2.63
N ASN A 21 15.60 14.74 -2.26
CA ASN A 21 16.90 15.32 -2.58
C ASN A 21 18.01 14.60 -1.82
N PHE A 22 17.75 14.22 -0.57
CA PHE A 22 18.70 13.44 0.22
C PHE A 22 18.93 12.05 -0.37
N LEU A 23 17.86 11.33 -0.71
CA LEU A 23 17.96 10.00 -1.35
C LEU A 23 18.69 10.09 -2.69
N PHE A 24 18.46 11.15 -3.48
CA PHE A 24 19.18 11.36 -4.74
C PHE A 24 20.67 11.56 -4.52
N LYS A 25 21.06 12.37 -3.53
CA LYS A 25 22.47 12.57 -3.16
C LYS A 25 23.11 11.27 -2.68
N TYR A 26 22.39 10.48 -1.88
CA TYR A 26 22.85 9.19 -1.38
C TYR A 26 23.09 8.19 -2.52
N PHE A 27 22.07 7.91 -3.34
CA PHE A 27 22.19 6.92 -4.42
C PHE A 27 23.11 7.37 -5.57
N LYS A 28 23.38 8.67 -5.71
CA LYS A 28 24.41 9.15 -6.66
C LYS A 28 25.83 8.69 -6.28
N LYS A 29 26.11 8.50 -4.99
CA LYS A 29 27.41 8.02 -4.50
C LYS A 29 27.61 6.51 -4.75
N VAL A 30 26.52 5.75 -4.89
CA VAL A 30 26.58 4.31 -5.17
C VAL A 30 27.11 4.09 -6.60
N PRO A 31 28.13 3.21 -6.78
CA PRO A 31 28.69 2.92 -8.09
C PRO A 31 27.63 2.51 -9.11
N ASN A 32 27.80 2.94 -10.37
CA ASN A 32 26.81 2.68 -11.40
C ASN A 32 26.63 1.18 -11.69
N LYS A 33 27.71 0.39 -11.58
CA LYS A 33 27.69 -1.05 -11.75
C LYS A 33 26.76 -1.74 -10.74
N GLU A 34 26.83 -1.35 -9.47
CA GLU A 34 25.96 -1.86 -8.42
C GLU A 34 24.50 -1.45 -8.65
N ARG A 35 24.27 -0.18 -8.99
CA ARG A 35 22.92 0.32 -9.28
C ARG A 35 22.25 -0.40 -10.45
N GLN A 36 23.00 -0.73 -11.49
CA GLN A 36 22.50 -1.49 -12.64
C GLN A 36 22.33 -2.99 -12.35
N GLY A 37 22.99 -3.51 -11.32
CA GLY A 37 22.84 -4.90 -10.87
C GLY A 37 21.55 -5.17 -10.10
N VAL A 38 20.81 -4.13 -9.69
CA VAL A 38 19.53 -4.27 -8.97
C VAL A 38 18.47 -4.84 -9.91
N LYS A 39 17.95 -6.03 -9.58
CA LYS A 39 16.91 -6.73 -10.37
C LYS A 39 15.50 -6.31 -9.97
N PHE A 40 15.26 -6.13 -8.67
CA PHE A 40 13.94 -5.81 -8.13
C PHE A 40 14.04 -4.58 -7.24
N PHE A 41 13.12 -3.64 -7.42
CA PHE A 41 12.97 -2.47 -6.57
C PHE A 41 11.57 -2.51 -5.97
N VAL A 42 11.48 -2.95 -4.71
CA VAL A 42 10.23 -3.01 -3.96
C VAL A 42 10.09 -1.72 -3.15
N SER A 43 8.96 -1.03 -3.28
CA SER A 43 8.70 0.19 -2.50
C SER A 43 7.22 0.44 -2.32
N ASP A 44 6.89 1.37 -1.42
CA ASP A 44 5.56 1.94 -1.34
C ASP A 44 5.18 2.71 -2.63
N MET A 45 3.93 3.19 -2.69
CA MET A 45 3.41 3.95 -3.84
C MET A 45 3.81 5.43 -3.84
N SER A 46 4.88 5.84 -3.13
CA SER A 46 5.27 7.26 -3.09
C SER A 46 5.96 7.71 -4.38
N ASN A 47 5.67 8.96 -4.77
CA ASN A 47 6.35 9.61 -5.89
C ASN A 47 7.86 9.76 -5.65
N THR A 48 8.28 9.82 -4.38
CA THR A 48 9.69 9.88 -3.99
C THR A 48 10.44 8.63 -4.43
N PHE A 49 9.98 7.44 -4.02
CA PHE A 49 10.64 6.19 -4.40
C PHE A 49 10.49 5.86 -5.88
N LYS A 50 9.35 6.20 -6.51
CA LYS A 50 9.20 6.14 -7.96
C LYS A 50 10.25 6.98 -8.69
N SER A 51 10.51 8.20 -8.21
CA SER A 51 11.55 9.07 -8.78
C SER A 51 12.96 8.49 -8.59
N VAL A 52 13.25 7.94 -7.41
CA VAL A 52 14.53 7.28 -7.11
C VAL A 52 14.75 6.08 -8.04
N LYS A 53 13.75 5.21 -8.19
CA LYS A 53 13.78 4.07 -9.11
C LYS A 53 14.12 4.52 -10.52
N ASN A 54 13.34 5.45 -11.07
CA ASN A 54 13.50 5.92 -12.45
C ASN A 54 14.86 6.57 -12.71
N ARG A 55 15.47 7.20 -11.68
CA ARG A 55 16.76 7.85 -11.82
C ARG A 55 17.93 6.88 -11.69
N PHE A 56 17.92 5.99 -10.69
CA PHE A 56 19.09 5.22 -10.28
C PHE A 56 19.01 3.74 -10.62
N PHE A 57 17.81 3.14 -10.64
CA PHE A 57 17.58 1.71 -10.79
C PHE A 57 16.76 1.43 -12.05
N LYS A 58 17.26 1.87 -13.21
CA LYS A 58 16.49 1.83 -14.47
C LYS A 58 16.13 0.41 -14.90
N ASN A 59 17.07 -0.52 -14.74
CA ASN A 59 16.95 -1.91 -15.18
C ASN A 59 16.13 -2.79 -14.21
N SER A 60 15.79 -2.27 -13.03
CA SER A 60 15.03 -3.04 -12.05
C SER A 60 13.55 -3.07 -12.38
N ILE A 61 12.89 -4.17 -12.02
CA ILE A 61 11.43 -4.27 -12.00
C ILE A 61 10.92 -3.55 -10.75
N HIS A 62 10.05 -2.56 -10.94
CA HIS A 62 9.43 -1.85 -9.82
C HIS A 62 8.22 -2.65 -9.33
N ILE A 63 8.32 -3.17 -8.11
CA ILE A 63 7.23 -3.88 -7.44
C ILE A 63 6.64 -2.96 -6.38
N VAL A 64 5.33 -2.76 -6.44
CA VAL A 64 4.60 -2.03 -5.41
C VAL A 64 4.34 -2.96 -4.24
N ASP A 65 4.62 -2.46 -3.03
CA ASP A 65 4.28 -3.16 -1.80
C ASP A 65 2.76 -3.43 -1.71
N ARG A 66 2.41 -4.71 -1.54
CA ARG A 66 1.02 -5.20 -1.52
C ARG A 66 0.20 -4.57 -0.40
N TYR A 67 0.79 -4.36 0.78
CA TYR A 67 0.09 -3.79 1.92
C TYR A 67 -0.37 -2.36 1.63
N HIS A 68 0.49 -1.55 1.01
CA HIS A 68 0.12 -0.19 0.63
C HIS A 68 -1.05 -0.17 -0.39
N PHE A 69 -1.05 -1.08 -1.37
CA PHE A 69 -2.14 -1.19 -2.33
C PHE A 69 -3.47 -1.56 -1.65
N ILE A 70 -3.47 -2.65 -0.87
CA ILE A 70 -4.67 -3.12 -0.15
C ILE A 70 -5.21 -2.03 0.78
N ARG A 71 -4.32 -1.27 1.44
CA ARG A 71 -4.71 -0.17 2.32
C ARG A 71 -5.43 0.93 1.56
N GLN A 72 -4.94 1.35 0.40
CA GLN A 72 -5.60 2.39 -0.40
C GLN A 72 -7.00 1.96 -0.87
N VAL A 73 -7.14 0.72 -1.33
CA VAL A 73 -8.43 0.16 -1.73
C VAL A 73 -9.40 0.13 -0.54
N SER A 74 -8.94 -0.35 0.62
CA SER A 74 -9.73 -0.38 1.85
C SER A 74 -10.19 1.01 2.29
N TRP A 75 -9.33 2.02 2.18
CA TRP A 75 -9.67 3.40 2.53
C TRP A 75 -10.68 4.01 1.56
N ALA A 76 -10.54 3.77 0.26
CA ALA A 76 -11.50 4.23 -0.74
C ALA A 76 -12.90 3.66 -0.45
N LEU A 77 -12.98 2.35 -0.20
CA LEU A 77 -14.23 1.67 0.16
C LEU A 77 -14.85 2.24 1.45
N GLU A 78 -14.02 2.45 2.48
CA GLU A 78 -14.47 3.01 3.76
C GLU A 78 -14.98 4.45 3.62
N ASN A 79 -14.36 5.27 2.76
CA ASN A 79 -14.80 6.64 2.49
C ASN A 79 -16.16 6.67 1.82
N VAL A 80 -16.39 5.80 0.83
CA VAL A 80 -17.70 5.66 0.17
C VAL A 80 -18.75 5.18 1.18
N ARG A 81 -18.42 4.15 1.99
CA ARG A 81 -19.30 3.64 3.05
C ARG A 81 -19.72 4.73 4.03
N LYS A 82 -18.76 5.54 4.51
CA LYS A 82 -19.02 6.66 5.42
C LYS A 82 -19.85 7.76 4.77
N LYS A 83 -19.68 8.01 3.47
CA LYS A 83 -20.48 8.98 2.72
C LYS A 83 -21.94 8.53 2.69
N ILE A 84 -22.21 7.31 2.20
CA ILE A 84 -23.56 6.74 2.12
C ILE A 84 -24.23 6.69 3.50
N GLN A 85 -23.47 6.32 4.55
CA GLN A 85 -24.02 6.25 5.91
C GLN A 85 -24.57 7.57 6.46
N LYS A 86 -24.12 8.72 5.94
CA LYS A 86 -24.64 10.03 6.35
C LYS A 86 -26.02 10.32 5.77
N ASP A 87 -26.35 9.69 4.65
CA ASP A 87 -27.54 10.00 3.85
C ASP A 87 -28.68 8.98 4.05
N ILE A 88 -28.44 7.91 4.83
CA ILE A 88 -29.44 6.85 5.08
C ILE A 88 -30.12 6.98 6.45
N SER A 89 -31.33 6.43 6.56
CA SER A 89 -32.11 6.46 7.80
C SER A 89 -31.41 5.72 8.95
N SER A 90 -31.69 6.15 10.19
CA SER A 90 -31.15 5.54 11.41
C SER A 90 -31.48 4.04 11.53
N LYS A 91 -32.61 3.59 10.96
CA LYS A 91 -33.01 2.17 10.87
C LYS A 91 -32.04 1.38 10.00
N LEU A 92 -31.69 1.90 8.82
CA LEU A 92 -30.74 1.27 7.89
C LEU A 92 -29.31 1.28 8.45
N ILE A 93 -28.90 2.34 9.14
CA ILE A 93 -27.59 2.39 9.82
C ILE A 93 -27.47 1.25 10.84
N LYS A 94 -28.52 1.04 11.66
CA LYS A 94 -28.55 -0.05 12.65
C LYS A 94 -28.52 -1.42 11.99
N TYR A 95 -29.27 -1.59 10.89
CA TYR A 95 -29.26 -2.83 10.10
C TYR A 95 -27.87 -3.13 9.55
N PHE A 96 -27.17 -2.12 9.01
CA PHE A 96 -25.83 -2.24 8.43
C PHE A 96 -24.68 -1.96 9.42
N LYS A 97 -24.89 -2.16 10.73
CA LYS A 97 -23.87 -1.87 11.77
C LYS A 97 -22.56 -2.62 11.55
N ARG A 98 -22.61 -3.80 10.92
CA ARG A 98 -21.44 -4.66 10.59
C ARG A 98 -20.90 -4.47 9.17
N SER A 99 -21.43 -3.50 8.41
CA SER A 99 -21.07 -3.25 7.00
C SER A 99 -19.56 -3.20 6.75
N ARG A 100 -18.78 -2.51 7.60
CA ARG A 100 -17.32 -2.45 7.45
C ARG A 100 -16.66 -3.83 7.47
N SER A 101 -17.05 -4.68 8.42
CA SER A 101 -16.51 -6.04 8.55
C SER A 101 -16.89 -6.90 7.34
N LEU A 102 -18.14 -6.82 6.91
CA LEU A 102 -18.67 -7.59 5.79
C LEU A 102 -18.00 -7.19 4.46
N LEU A 103 -17.91 -5.88 4.19
CA LEU A 103 -17.34 -5.34 2.96
C LEU A 103 -15.81 -5.55 2.83
N THR A 104 -15.10 -5.81 3.93
CA THR A 104 -13.65 -6.08 3.92
C THR A 104 -13.29 -7.55 4.09
N LYS A 105 -14.28 -8.41 4.36
CA LYS A 105 -14.09 -9.86 4.47
C LYS A 105 -13.82 -10.43 3.07
N PRO A 106 -12.85 -11.36 2.90
CA PRO A 106 -12.68 -12.06 1.65
C PRO A 106 -13.98 -12.75 1.24
N ALA A 107 -14.36 -12.65 -0.04
CA ALA A 107 -15.61 -13.23 -0.55
C ALA A 107 -15.75 -14.72 -0.25
N SER A 108 -14.63 -15.48 -0.34
CA SER A 108 -14.57 -16.91 -0.01
C SER A 108 -14.82 -17.23 1.47
N LYS A 109 -14.82 -16.24 2.35
CA LYS A 109 -15.07 -16.39 3.79
C LYS A 109 -16.45 -15.86 4.21
N LEU A 110 -17.26 -15.35 3.28
CA LEU A 110 -18.63 -14.93 3.57
C LEU A 110 -19.54 -16.16 3.70
N SER A 111 -20.43 -16.17 4.69
CA SER A 111 -21.57 -17.10 4.68
C SER A 111 -22.58 -16.73 3.59
N SER A 112 -23.49 -17.64 3.28
CA SER A 112 -24.57 -17.39 2.31
C SER A 112 -25.43 -16.18 2.69
N GLU A 113 -25.68 -15.98 3.98
CA GLU A 113 -26.42 -14.83 4.52
C GLU A 113 -25.60 -13.56 4.43
N GLU A 114 -24.33 -13.59 4.83
CA GLU A 114 -23.44 -12.43 4.74
C GLU A 114 -23.26 -11.96 3.28
N ALA A 115 -23.21 -12.90 2.32
CA ALA A 115 -23.14 -12.58 0.91
C ALA A 115 -24.41 -11.88 0.40
N LYS A 116 -25.60 -12.29 0.88
CA LYS A 116 -26.86 -11.60 0.58
C LYS A 116 -26.89 -10.20 1.18
N ASP A 117 -26.45 -10.05 2.43
CA ASP A 117 -26.36 -8.74 3.08
C ASP A 117 -25.41 -7.80 2.33
N VAL A 118 -24.26 -8.30 1.90
CA VAL A 118 -23.30 -7.53 1.07
C VAL A 118 -23.92 -7.15 -0.26
N SER A 119 -24.62 -8.07 -0.93
CA SER A 119 -25.32 -7.78 -2.19
C SER A 119 -26.35 -6.64 -2.01
N LEU A 120 -27.15 -6.70 -0.94
CA LEU A 120 -28.12 -5.66 -0.60
C LEU A 120 -27.48 -4.29 -0.34
N MET A 121 -26.22 -4.25 0.14
CA MET A 121 -25.48 -3.00 0.37
C MET A 121 -24.89 -2.38 -0.90
N LEU A 122 -24.73 -3.17 -1.97
CA LEU A 122 -24.06 -2.77 -3.21
C LEU A 122 -25.05 -2.40 -4.34
N VAL A 123 -26.34 -2.62 -4.12
CA VAL A 123 -27.45 -2.22 -5.01
C VAL A 123 -27.94 -0.82 -4.63
#